data_AF-D7WCI4-F1
#
_entry.id   AF-D7WCI4-F1
#
_cell.length_a   1.000
_cell.length_b   1.000
_cell.length_c   1.000
_cell.angle_alpha   90.00
_cell.angle_beta   90.00
_cell.angle_gamma   90.00
#
_symmetry.space_group_name_H-M   'P 1'
#
loop_
_entity.id
_entity.type
_entity.pdbx_description
1 polymer ?
#
loop_
_entity_poly.entity_id
_entity_poly.type
_entity_poly.pdbx_seq_one_letter_code
_entity_poly.pdbx_strand_id
1 'polypeptide(L)'
;MALHDLDFFEVIGAFYALDADSAMDELSACPPSCWTGLAYEWKSDNASEYHQFIQYVVDVLPSHAPMGWVFSLVEEYLHPIVHLPDAVDNAAETLVRFWNAHPECRTADNERELRDYLRLLHDHPDSERVSDIARHITPR
;
A
#
# COMPACT_ATOMS: atom_id res chain seq x y z
N MET A 1 -14.14 4.20 16.90
CA MET A 1 -15.25 3.38 16.38
C MET A 1 -14.61 2.11 15.87
N ALA A 2 -15.03 0.92 16.34
CA ALA A 2 -14.51 -0.32 15.78
C ALA A 2 -15.23 -0.55 14.45
N LEU A 3 -14.48 -0.61 13.35
CA LEU A 3 -15.01 -0.91 12.04
C LEU A 3 -15.29 -2.41 11.93
N HIS A 4 -16.38 -2.76 11.26
CA HIS A 4 -16.80 -4.12 10.97
C HIS A 4 -16.62 -4.43 9.47
N ASP A 5 -16.68 -5.70 9.07
CA ASP A 5 -16.46 -6.09 7.66
C ASP A 5 -17.44 -5.42 6.67
N LEU A 6 -18.65 -5.04 7.11
CA LEU A 6 -19.59 -4.26 6.30
C LEU A 6 -19.02 -2.89 5.94
N ASP A 7 -18.32 -2.24 6.88
CA ASP A 7 -17.73 -0.93 6.68
C ASP A 7 -16.54 -1.01 5.69
N PHE A 8 -15.82 -2.13 5.64
CA PHE A 8 -14.75 -2.35 4.66
C PHE A 8 -15.26 -2.33 3.22
N PHE A 9 -16.41 -2.98 2.95
CA PHE A 9 -16.98 -3.00 1.60
C PHE A 9 -17.55 -1.65 1.18
N GLU A 10 -18.05 -0.86 2.13
CA GLU A 10 -18.44 0.54 1.86
C GLU A 10 -17.22 1.37 1.46
N VAL A 11 -16.11 1.24 2.19
CA VAL A 11 -14.84 1.93 1.87
C VAL A 11 -14.33 1.54 0.48
N ILE A 12 -14.19 0.25 0.17
CA ILE A 12 -13.75 -0.21 -1.17
C ILE A 12 -14.71 0.26 -2.27
N GLY A 13 -16.01 0.11 -2.03
CA GLY A 13 -17.05 0.48 -3.00
C GLY A 13 -17.03 1.98 -3.33
N ALA A 14 -16.70 2.83 -2.35
CA ALA A 14 -16.57 4.27 -2.56
C ALA A 14 -15.43 4.58 -3.53
N PHE A 15 -14.22 4.04 -3.30
CA PHE A 15 -13.01 4.39 -4.05
C PHE A 15 -13.12 4.30 -5.57
N TYR A 16 -13.82 3.30 -6.10
CA TYR A 16 -13.99 3.13 -7.55
C TYR A 16 -14.77 4.27 -8.23
N ALA A 17 -15.44 5.13 -7.45
CA ALA A 17 -16.23 6.25 -7.95
C ALA A 17 -15.64 7.64 -7.64
N LEU A 18 -14.50 7.72 -6.91
CA LEU A 18 -13.96 8.99 -6.39
C LEU A 18 -12.93 9.61 -7.33
N ASP A 19 -12.90 10.94 -7.38
CA ASP A 19 -11.72 11.70 -7.82
C ASP A 19 -10.66 11.75 -6.71
N ALA A 20 -9.46 12.27 -7.02
CA ALA A 20 -8.33 12.27 -6.09
C ALA A 20 -8.60 13.06 -4.79
N ASP A 21 -9.33 14.18 -4.88
CA ASP A 21 -9.66 15.00 -3.71
C ASP A 21 -10.66 14.26 -2.80
N SER A 22 -11.68 13.64 -3.41
CA SER A 22 -12.68 12.86 -2.67
C SER A 22 -12.08 11.59 -2.05
N ALA A 23 -11.12 10.95 -2.74
CA ALA A 23 -10.37 9.82 -2.20
C ALA A 23 -9.58 10.20 -0.94
N MET A 24 -9.07 11.43 -0.87
CA MET A 24 -8.34 11.92 0.30
C MET A 24 -9.20 12.27 1.49
N ASP A 25 -10.39 12.82 1.25
CA ASP A 25 -11.36 13.05 2.31
C ASP A 25 -11.77 11.71 2.94
N GLU A 26 -12.01 10.69 2.11
CA GLU A 26 -12.35 9.34 2.55
C GLU A 26 -11.20 8.69 3.34
N LEU A 27 -9.97 8.72 2.82
CA LEU A 27 -8.79 8.18 3.50
C LEU A 27 -8.43 8.95 4.77
N SER A 28 -8.73 10.24 4.83
CA SER A 28 -8.50 11.03 6.05
C SER A 28 -9.51 10.69 7.14
N ALA A 29 -10.75 10.37 6.76
CA ALA A 29 -11.77 9.86 7.67
C ALA A 29 -11.48 8.43 8.14
N CYS A 30 -10.96 7.58 7.25
CA CYS A 30 -10.56 6.21 7.54
C CYS A 30 -9.23 5.84 6.83
N PRO A 31 -8.08 6.10 7.47
CA PRO A 31 -6.76 5.83 6.87
C PRO A 31 -6.55 4.34 6.72
N PRO A 32 -5.66 3.86 5.82
CA PRO A 32 -5.54 2.42 5.54
C PRO A 32 -5.46 1.52 6.77
N SER A 33 -4.76 1.94 7.83
CA SER A 33 -4.67 1.21 9.10
C SER A 33 -6.01 0.94 9.82
N CYS A 34 -7.09 1.65 9.46
CA CYS A 34 -8.43 1.41 10.00
C CYS A 34 -9.12 0.18 9.38
N TRP A 35 -8.77 -0.22 8.14
CA TRP A 35 -9.48 -1.25 7.37
C TRP A 35 -8.59 -2.37 6.80
N THR A 36 -7.26 -2.21 6.77
CA THR A 36 -6.35 -3.28 6.33
C THR A 36 -6.43 -4.53 7.23
N GLY A 37 -6.80 -4.40 8.50
CA GLY A 37 -7.06 -5.53 9.40
C GLY A 37 -8.40 -6.27 9.22
N LEU A 38 -9.29 -5.81 8.33
CA LEU A 38 -10.65 -6.35 8.16
C LEU A 38 -10.75 -7.30 6.97
N ALA A 39 -11.84 -8.08 6.91
CA ALA A 39 -12.22 -8.90 5.76
C ALA A 39 -11.10 -9.80 5.20
N TYR A 40 -10.26 -10.37 6.07
CA TYR A 40 -9.08 -11.16 5.68
C TYR A 40 -9.41 -12.28 4.69
N GLU A 41 -10.44 -13.07 4.98
CA GLU A 41 -10.86 -14.20 4.13
C GLU A 41 -11.28 -13.72 2.74
N TRP A 42 -12.10 -12.67 2.66
CA TRP A 42 -12.52 -12.11 1.38
C TRP A 42 -11.33 -11.58 0.57
N LYS A 43 -10.41 -10.84 1.20
CA LYS A 43 -9.21 -10.32 0.54
C LYS A 43 -8.35 -11.45 0.01
N SER A 44 -8.21 -12.53 0.78
CA SER A 44 -7.47 -13.72 0.35
C SER A 44 -8.13 -14.37 -0.88
N ASP A 45 -9.44 -14.62 -0.83
CA ASP A 45 -10.16 -15.24 -1.94
C ASP A 45 -10.22 -14.36 -3.21
N ASN A 46 -10.06 -13.04 -3.06
CA ASN A 46 -10.12 -12.05 -4.14
C ASN A 46 -8.78 -11.32 -4.32
N ALA A 47 -7.65 -11.99 -4.08
CA ALA A 47 -6.33 -11.36 -4.01
C ALA A 47 -5.94 -10.52 -5.23
N SER A 48 -6.32 -10.95 -6.45
CA SER A 48 -6.06 -10.18 -7.67
C SER A 48 -6.87 -8.89 -7.75
N GLU A 49 -8.14 -8.94 -7.34
CA GLU A 49 -9.01 -7.75 -7.27
C GLU A 49 -8.50 -6.78 -6.21
N TYR A 50 -8.14 -7.30 -5.03
CA TYR A 50 -7.65 -6.48 -3.94
C TYR A 50 -6.26 -5.88 -4.22
N HIS A 51 -5.39 -6.60 -4.93
CA HIS A 51 -4.15 -6.03 -5.47
C HIS A 51 -4.45 -4.81 -6.36
N GLN A 52 -5.37 -4.92 -7.32
CA GLN A 52 -5.74 -3.80 -8.20
C GLN A 52 -6.29 -2.62 -7.39
N PHE A 53 -7.08 -2.89 -6.36
CA PHE A 53 -7.56 -1.87 -5.43
C PHE A 53 -6.42 -1.15 -4.72
N ILE A 54 -5.44 -1.87 -4.15
CA ILE A 54 -4.27 -1.25 -3.51
C ILE A 54 -3.50 -0.37 -4.50
N GLN A 55 -3.27 -0.86 -5.72
CA GLN A 55 -2.58 -0.09 -6.76
C GLN A 55 -3.33 1.21 -7.09
N TYR A 56 -4.65 1.12 -7.23
CA TYR A 56 -5.51 2.28 -7.47
C TYR A 56 -5.42 3.30 -6.32
N VAL A 57 -5.58 2.86 -5.07
CA VAL A 57 -5.52 3.73 -3.90
C VAL A 57 -4.19 4.48 -3.89
N VAL A 58 -3.06 3.77 -4.06
CA VAL A 58 -1.72 4.38 -4.07
C VAL A 58 -1.56 5.40 -5.20
N ASP A 59 -2.11 5.14 -6.39
CA ASP A 59 -2.00 6.05 -7.53
C ASP A 59 -2.84 7.32 -7.39
N VAL A 60 -3.94 7.29 -6.64
CA VAL A 60 -4.78 8.49 -6.38
C VAL A 60 -4.36 9.27 -5.13
N LEU A 61 -3.38 8.78 -4.37
CA LEU A 61 -2.83 9.53 -3.23
C LEU A 61 -2.18 10.84 -3.70
N PRO A 62 -2.42 11.96 -3.02
CA PRO A 62 -1.75 13.22 -3.28
C PRO A 62 -0.33 13.22 -2.70
N SER A 63 0.46 14.20 -3.10
CA SER A 63 1.84 14.40 -2.65
C SER A 63 2.03 14.68 -1.15
N HIS A 64 0.96 14.94 -0.41
CA HIS A 64 1.02 15.15 1.03
C HIS A 64 0.50 13.93 1.83
N ALA A 65 0.17 12.82 1.16
CA ALA A 65 -0.22 11.60 1.83
C ALA A 65 0.93 11.08 2.73
N PRO A 66 0.63 10.65 3.97
CA PRO A 66 1.63 10.06 4.85
C PRO A 66 2.20 8.76 4.27
N MET A 67 3.53 8.60 4.27
CA MET A 67 4.19 7.35 3.87
C MET A 67 3.67 6.14 4.67
N GLY A 68 3.31 6.34 5.93
CA GLY A 68 2.69 5.33 6.79
C GLY A 68 1.40 4.70 6.23
N TRP A 69 0.65 5.43 5.41
CA TRP A 69 -0.53 4.89 4.73
C TRP A 69 -0.14 3.86 3.69
N VAL A 70 0.91 4.14 2.91
CA VAL A 70 1.44 3.21 1.92
C VAL A 70 2.05 1.99 2.58
N PHE A 71 2.74 2.15 3.72
CA PHE A 71 3.21 1.00 4.51
C PHE A 71 2.06 0.08 4.94
N SER A 72 0.97 0.65 5.44
CA SER A 72 -0.21 -0.14 5.84
C SER A 72 -0.83 -0.89 4.65
N LEU A 73 -0.83 -0.29 3.46
CA LEU A 73 -1.32 -0.92 2.24
C LEU A 73 -0.43 -2.07 1.78
N VAL A 74 0.91 -1.90 1.85
CA VAL A 74 1.81 -2.95 1.36
C VAL A 74 1.98 -4.12 2.33
N GLU A 75 1.68 -3.93 3.62
CA GLU A 75 1.55 -5.04 4.58
C GLU A 75 0.52 -6.07 4.13
N GLU A 76 -0.49 -5.67 3.35
CA GLU A 76 -1.49 -6.59 2.84
C GLU A 76 -0.88 -7.67 1.92
N TYR A 77 0.20 -7.34 1.20
CA TYR A 77 0.96 -8.30 0.38
C TYR A 77 1.73 -9.33 1.20
N LEU A 78 1.93 -9.08 2.50
CA LEU A 78 2.59 -10.02 3.39
C LEU A 78 1.57 -10.84 4.21
N HIS A 79 0.30 -10.43 4.21
CA HIS A 79 -0.75 -11.04 4.99
C HIS A 79 -1.88 -11.63 4.12
N PRO A 80 -3.04 -10.96 3.87
CA PRO A 80 -4.17 -11.60 3.21
C PRO A 80 -3.89 -12.03 1.77
N ILE A 81 -3.04 -11.31 1.05
CA ILE A 81 -2.77 -11.60 -0.37
C ILE A 81 -1.36 -12.10 -0.63
N VAL A 82 -0.69 -12.64 0.39
CA VAL A 82 0.68 -13.19 0.30
C VAL A 82 0.82 -14.34 -0.70
N HIS A 83 -0.27 -15.05 -0.96
CA HIS A 83 -0.30 -16.16 -1.92
C HIS A 83 -0.41 -15.68 -3.37
N LEU A 84 -0.60 -14.38 -3.62
CA LEU A 84 -0.54 -13.80 -4.96
C LEU A 84 0.89 -13.98 -5.49
N PRO A 85 1.07 -14.39 -6.76
CA PRO A 85 2.40 -14.40 -7.38
C PRO A 85 3.08 -13.05 -7.21
N ASP A 86 4.38 -13.09 -6.88
CA ASP A 86 5.22 -11.91 -6.72
C ASP A 86 4.70 -10.92 -5.66
N ALA A 87 3.89 -11.34 -4.68
CA ALA A 87 3.31 -10.43 -3.67
C ALA A 87 4.36 -9.55 -2.98
N VAL A 88 5.50 -10.13 -2.59
CA VAL A 88 6.61 -9.42 -1.96
C VAL A 88 7.26 -8.39 -2.89
N ASP A 89 7.45 -8.76 -4.16
CA ASP A 89 7.98 -7.86 -5.17
C ASP A 89 6.97 -6.73 -5.48
N ASN A 90 5.68 -7.03 -5.52
CA ASN A 90 4.60 -6.05 -5.68
C ASN A 90 4.56 -5.06 -4.51
N ALA A 91 4.81 -5.51 -3.27
CA ALA A 91 4.96 -4.64 -2.11
C ALA A 91 6.11 -3.64 -2.31
N ALA A 92 7.28 -4.13 -2.72
CA ALA A 92 8.45 -3.30 -3.00
C ALA A 92 8.19 -2.30 -4.15
N GLU A 93 7.56 -2.75 -5.23
CA GLU A 93 7.25 -1.91 -6.40
C GLU A 93 6.27 -0.80 -6.03
N THR A 94 5.26 -1.12 -5.23
CA THR A 94 4.28 -0.14 -4.74
C THR A 94 4.95 0.97 -3.92
N LEU A 95 5.84 0.60 -3.00
CA LEU A 95 6.60 1.56 -2.19
C LEU A 95 7.49 2.46 -3.04
N VAL A 96 8.27 1.87 -3.95
CA VAL A 96 9.21 2.61 -4.80
C VAL A 96 8.46 3.50 -5.80
N ARG A 97 7.34 3.05 -6.36
CA ARG A 97 6.51 3.85 -7.26
C ARG A 97 5.98 5.09 -6.55
N PHE A 98 5.36 4.92 -5.38
CA PHE A 98 4.87 6.05 -4.58
C PHE A 98 6.00 7.03 -4.24
N TRP A 99 7.11 6.53 -3.70
CA TRP A 99 8.26 7.37 -3.34
C TRP A 99 8.81 8.19 -4.52
N ASN A 100 8.88 7.56 -5.70
CA ASN A 100 9.36 8.22 -6.91
C ASN A 100 8.37 9.26 -7.44
N ALA A 101 7.07 9.01 -7.33
CA ALA A 101 6.01 9.91 -7.77
C ALA A 101 5.82 11.14 -6.87
N HIS A 102 6.22 11.06 -5.59
CA HIS A 102 6.00 12.13 -4.59
C HIS A 102 7.30 12.66 -3.98
N PRO A 103 8.04 13.53 -4.69
CA PRO A 103 9.23 14.21 -4.17
C PRO A 103 9.00 14.94 -2.84
N GLU A 104 7.80 15.44 -2.60
CA GLU A 104 7.42 16.17 -1.40
C GLU A 104 7.41 15.28 -0.14
N CYS A 105 7.16 13.98 -0.30
CA CYS A 105 7.23 12.99 0.79
C CYS A 105 8.67 12.62 1.17
N ARG A 106 9.69 13.08 0.44
CA ARG A 106 11.07 12.65 0.64
C ARG A 106 11.74 13.38 1.80
N THR A 107 11.48 12.90 3.01
CA THR A 107 12.18 13.33 4.22
C THR A 107 13.27 12.32 4.57
N ALA A 108 14.23 12.70 5.41
CA ALA A 108 15.26 11.77 5.87
C ALA A 108 14.68 10.61 6.70
N ASP A 109 13.58 10.87 7.43
CA ASP A 109 12.87 9.85 8.20
C ASP A 109 12.13 8.87 7.29
N ASN A 110 11.37 9.37 6.31
CA ASN A 110 10.67 8.51 5.35
C ASN A 110 11.64 7.71 4.48
N GLU A 111 12.78 8.29 4.07
CA GLU A 111 13.79 7.54 3.31
C GLU A 111 14.38 6.40 4.13
N ARG A 112 14.66 6.65 5.42
CA ARG A 112 15.15 5.62 6.34
C ARG A 112 14.12 4.50 6.48
N GLU A 113 12.86 4.84 6.75
CA GLU A 113 11.77 3.86 6.89
C GLU A 113 11.57 3.05 5.61
N LEU A 114 11.55 3.71 4.44
CA LEU A 114 11.48 3.03 3.14
C LEU A 114 12.62 2.03 2.97
N ARG A 115 13.85 2.43 3.27
CA ARG A 115 15.03 1.57 3.13
C ARG A 115 15.00 0.41 4.11
N ASP A 116 14.58 0.64 5.35
CA ASP A 116 14.48 -0.41 6.36
C ASP A 116 13.38 -1.42 6.00
N TYR A 117 12.24 -0.95 5.48
CA TYR A 117 11.18 -1.83 5.01
C TYR A 117 11.60 -2.64 3.77
N LEU A 118 12.27 -2.02 2.79
CA LEU A 118 12.78 -2.73 1.62
C LEU A 118 13.85 -3.78 1.97
N ARG A 119 14.64 -3.56 3.03
CA ARG A 119 15.54 -4.60 3.57
C ARG A 119 14.75 -5.77 4.15
N LEU A 120 13.68 -5.49 4.90
CA LEU A 120 12.81 -6.53 5.42
C LEU A 120 12.17 -7.36 4.29
N LEU A 121 11.71 -6.70 3.22
CA LEU A 121 11.20 -7.40 2.05
C LEU A 121 12.29 -8.22 1.34
N HIS A 122 13.53 -7.72 1.28
CA HIS A 122 14.66 -8.44 0.68
C HIS A 122 15.04 -9.72 1.43
N ASP A 123 14.79 -9.78 2.73
CA ASP A 123 15.09 -10.97 3.54
C ASP A 123 13.96 -12.03 3.43
N HIS A 124 12.87 -11.74 2.71
CA HIS A 124 11.76 -12.68 2.52
C HIS A 124 12.10 -13.77 1.49
N PRO A 125 11.74 -15.06 1.71
CA PRO A 125 12.05 -16.15 0.78
C PRO A 125 11.60 -15.92 -0.67
N ASP A 126 10.48 -15.24 -0.87
CA ASP A 126 9.87 -14.96 -2.18
C ASP A 126 10.29 -13.61 -2.80
N SER A 127 11.40 -13.02 -2.34
CA SER A 127 11.85 -11.68 -2.76
C SER A 127 12.78 -11.70 -3.98
N GLU A 128 12.32 -12.24 -5.11
CA GLU A 128 13.18 -12.43 -6.29
C GLU A 128 13.72 -11.11 -6.86
N ARG A 129 12.90 -10.05 -6.88
CA ARG A 129 13.21 -8.80 -7.58
C ARG A 129 13.36 -7.59 -6.67
N VAL A 130 13.09 -7.70 -5.36
CA VAL A 130 13.18 -6.58 -4.40
C VAL A 130 14.52 -5.82 -4.50
N SER A 131 15.64 -6.54 -4.64
CA SER A 131 16.97 -5.91 -4.78
C SER A 131 17.09 -5.04 -6.04
N ASP A 132 16.52 -5.48 -7.16
CA ASP A 132 16.52 -4.72 -8.39
C ASP A 132 15.55 -3.55 -8.32
N ILE A 133 14.36 -3.77 -7.74
CA ILE A 133 13.35 -2.72 -7.50
C ILE A 133 13.95 -1.59 -6.62
N ALA A 134 14.63 -1.94 -5.53
CA ALA A 134 15.23 -0.97 -4.61
C ALA A 134 16.32 -0.10 -5.25
N ARG A 135 16.93 -0.53 -6.37
CA ARG A 135 17.89 0.31 -7.11
C ARG A 135 17.22 1.47 -7.85
N HIS A 136 15.91 1.41 -8.04
CA HIS A 136 15.13 2.46 -8.71
C HIS A 136 14.64 3.56 -7.75
N ILE A 137 14.99 3.51 -6.47
CA ILE A 137 14.69 4.59 -5.52
C ILE A 137 15.43 5.85 -5.95
N THR A 138 14.69 6.91 -6.21
CA THR A 138 15.29 8.24 -6.40
C THR A 138 15.67 8.81 -5.03
N PRO A 139 16.93 9.19 -4.77
CA PRO A 139 17.29 9.78 -3.49
C PRO A 139 16.50 11.08 -3.23
N ARG A 140 16.42 11.47 -1.95
CA ARG A 140 15.87 12.78 -1.56
C ARG A 140 16.58 13.93 -2.27
#